data_AF-G3MFM2-F1
#
_entry.id   AF-G3MFM2-F1
#
_cell.length_a   1.000
_cell.length_b   1.000
_cell.length_c   1.000
_cell.angle_alpha   90.00
_cell.angle_beta   90.00
_cell.angle_gamma   90.00
#
_symmetry.space_group_name_H-M   'P 1'
#
loop_
_entity.id
_entity.type
_entity.pdbx_description
1 polymer ?
#
loop_
_entity_poly.entity_id
_entity_poly.type
_entity_poly.pdbx_seq_one_letter_code
_entity_poly.pdbx_strand_id
1 'polypeptide(L)'
;MSAFEVTVRDFPDLKDRTRILLGQSPPEGSRCLRCGDLTGLAWRAVCGHCFCNDCKDTLSRAHVLTCPVHFVKTPRNMLKRTDHGFQEMKECMAGCAWNGCTESGSVEYILKHCENCPKRPRMRRNYSWQSFEGEMEDNLHSGLVKIIKPYSPSSPKVETSHPLEFPVLH
;
A
#
# COMPACT_ATOMS: atom_id res chain seq x y z
N MET A 1 13.61 -19.60 6.00
CA MET A 1 12.50 -19.07 6.82
C MET A 1 11.58 -18.31 5.90
N SER A 2 10.28 -18.60 5.91
CA SER A 2 9.31 -17.81 5.16
C SER A 2 9.21 -16.43 5.79
N ALA A 3 9.70 -15.41 5.10
CA ALA A 3 9.53 -14.03 5.49
C ALA A 3 8.32 -13.45 4.76
N PHE A 4 7.35 -12.92 5.49
CA PHE A 4 6.21 -12.22 4.91
C PHE A 4 6.57 -10.75 4.79
N GLU A 5 6.80 -10.29 3.57
CA GLU A 5 6.99 -8.88 3.35
C GLU A 5 5.66 -8.15 3.50
N VAL A 6 5.62 -7.19 4.43
CA VAL A 6 4.43 -6.39 4.72
C VAL A 6 4.79 -4.94 4.81
N THR A 7 3.81 -4.10 4.47
CA THR A 7 3.90 -2.68 4.73
C THR A 7 3.10 -2.34 5.98
N VAL A 8 3.72 -1.58 6.87
CA VAL A 8 3.23 -1.24 8.20
C VAL A 8 2.91 0.24 8.27
N ARG A 9 1.82 0.56 8.97
CA ARG A 9 1.38 1.95 9.17
C ARG A 9 0.57 2.11 10.45
N ASP A 10 0.40 3.36 10.86
CA ASP A 10 -0.42 3.74 12.01
C ASP A 10 -0.01 3.01 13.31
N PHE A 11 1.25 2.59 13.43
CA PHE A 11 1.84 2.09 14.69
C PHE A 11 2.24 3.28 15.58
N PRO A 12 2.20 3.14 16.91
CA PRO A 12 2.76 4.16 17.81
C PRO A 12 4.21 4.48 17.42
N ASP A 13 4.54 5.77 17.45
CA ASP A 13 5.87 6.33 17.14
C ASP A 13 6.38 6.14 15.70
N LEU A 14 5.64 5.45 14.83
CA LEU A 14 6.00 5.29 13.42
C LEU A 14 5.60 6.55 12.64
N LYS A 15 6.58 7.27 12.08
CA LYS A 15 6.32 8.50 11.31
C LYS A 15 5.77 8.21 9.92
N ASP A 16 6.40 7.25 9.24
CA ASP A 16 6.15 6.94 7.84
C ASP A 16 5.75 5.47 7.65
N ARG A 17 4.93 5.23 6.62
CA ARG A 17 4.65 3.88 6.12
C ARG A 17 5.98 3.16 5.83
N THR A 18 6.17 1.99 6.43
CA THR A 18 7.47 1.29 6.41
C THR A 18 7.30 -0.18 6.05
N ARG A 19 8.18 -0.72 5.19
CA ARG A 19 8.22 -2.14 4.86
C ARG A 19 9.06 -2.91 5.87
N ILE A 20 8.57 -4.07 6.32
CA ILE A 20 9.29 -5.01 7.18
C ILE A 20 9.07 -6.45 6.70
N LEU A 21 9.91 -7.34 7.18
CA LEU A 21 9.82 -8.78 6.96
C LEU A 21 9.31 -9.45 8.23
N LEU A 22 8.11 -10.00 8.23
CA LEU A 22 7.59 -10.74 9.38
C LEU A 22 8.01 -12.20 9.34
N GLY A 23 8.34 -12.77 10.50
CA GLY A 23 8.60 -14.21 10.62
C GLY A 23 7.34 -15.08 10.54
N GLN A 24 6.15 -14.48 10.63
CA GLN A 24 4.85 -15.15 10.59
C GLN A 24 3.84 -14.34 9.79
N SER A 25 2.76 -15.00 9.37
CA SER A 25 1.67 -14.31 8.69
C SER A 25 1.03 -13.26 9.61
N PRO A 26 0.59 -12.11 9.07
CA PRO A 26 -0.17 -11.14 9.85
C PRO A 26 -1.45 -11.77 10.40
N PRO A 27 -1.78 -11.56 11.69
CA PRO A 27 -2.97 -12.11 12.31
C PRO A 27 -4.23 -11.54 11.66
N GLU A 28 -5.31 -12.29 11.70
CA GLU A 28 -6.59 -11.85 11.14
C GLU A 28 -7.06 -10.55 11.80
N GLY A 29 -7.64 -9.66 11.00
CA GLY A 29 -8.11 -8.35 11.49
C GLY A 29 -7.01 -7.33 11.80
N SER A 30 -5.73 -7.66 11.68
CA SER A 30 -4.61 -6.70 11.81
C SER A 30 -4.35 -5.88 10.54
N ARG A 31 -4.83 -6.37 9.39
CA ARG A 31 -4.65 -5.72 8.09
C ARG A 31 -5.83 -4.83 7.74
N CYS A 32 -5.54 -3.72 7.08
CA CYS A 32 -6.57 -2.91 6.45
C CYS A 32 -7.20 -3.69 5.28
N LEU A 33 -8.53 -3.81 5.28
CA LEU A 33 -9.25 -4.50 4.22
C LEU A 33 -9.02 -3.90 2.82
N ARG A 34 -8.81 -2.58 2.75
CA ARG A 34 -8.71 -1.86 1.47
C ARG A 34 -7.30 -1.89 0.87
N CYS A 35 -6.27 -1.55 1.65
CA CYS A 35 -4.89 -1.47 1.13
C CYS A 35 -4.02 -2.69 1.48
N GLY A 36 -4.49 -3.59 2.35
CA GLY A 36 -3.72 -4.77 2.77
C GLY A 36 -2.62 -4.49 3.80
N ASP A 37 -2.32 -3.22 4.08
CA ASP A 37 -1.28 -2.85 5.05
C ASP A 37 -1.57 -3.35 6.45
N LEU A 38 -0.51 -3.79 7.14
CA LEU A 38 -0.55 -4.08 8.56
C LEU A 38 -0.73 -2.75 9.32
N THR A 39 -1.81 -2.66 10.08
CA THR A 39 -2.22 -1.42 10.73
C THR A 39 -2.13 -1.56 12.24
N GLY A 40 -1.34 -0.72 12.91
CA GLY A 40 -1.22 -0.74 14.37
C GLY A 40 -2.51 -0.27 15.03
N LEU A 41 -2.93 0.95 14.69
CA LEU A 41 -4.20 1.56 15.08
C LEU A 41 -5.16 1.59 13.89
N ALA A 42 -6.24 0.84 13.98
CA ALA A 42 -7.24 0.72 12.93
C ALA A 42 -8.63 1.19 13.38
N TRP A 43 -9.53 1.29 12.41
CA TRP A 43 -10.95 1.54 12.61
C TRP A 43 -11.76 0.33 12.18
N ARG A 44 -12.54 -0.21 13.11
CA ARG A 44 -13.35 -1.40 12.91
C ARG A 44 -14.78 -1.03 12.55
N ALA A 45 -15.24 -1.56 11.42
CA ALA A 45 -16.62 -1.45 10.95
C ALA A 45 -17.55 -2.42 11.72
N VAL A 46 -18.87 -2.22 11.64
CA VAL A 46 -19.83 -3.12 12.33
C VAL A 46 -19.78 -4.55 11.78
N CYS A 47 -19.37 -4.72 10.53
CA CYS A 47 -19.15 -6.03 9.91
C CYS A 47 -17.83 -6.71 10.35
N GLY A 48 -17.07 -6.11 11.26
CA GLY A 48 -15.86 -6.68 11.84
C GLY A 48 -14.56 -6.35 11.10
N HIS A 49 -14.62 -5.90 9.84
CA HIS A 49 -13.44 -5.53 9.06
C HIS A 49 -12.75 -4.23 9.54
N CYS A 50 -11.42 -4.20 9.38
CA CYS A 50 -10.56 -3.10 9.83
C CYS A 50 -10.10 -2.21 8.67
N PHE A 51 -9.97 -0.92 8.93
CA PHE A 51 -9.50 0.09 7.97
C PHE A 51 -8.44 0.98 8.60
N CYS A 52 -7.36 1.26 7.88
CA CYS A 52 -6.37 2.26 8.28
C CYS A 52 -6.96 3.68 8.23
N ASN A 53 -6.25 4.65 8.81
CA ASN A 53 -6.80 6.00 8.95
C ASN A 53 -7.12 6.64 7.60
N ASP A 54 -6.20 6.55 6.63
CA ASP A 54 -6.38 7.13 5.28
C ASP A 54 -7.51 6.44 4.51
N CYS A 55 -7.58 5.11 4.60
CA CYS A 55 -8.61 4.34 3.90
C CYS A 55 -9.99 4.62 4.47
N LYS A 56 -10.12 4.76 5.80
CA LYS A 56 -11.36 5.17 6.44
C LYS A 56 -11.82 6.53 5.92
N ASP A 57 -10.96 7.54 5.93
CA ASP A 57 -11.35 8.90 5.53
C ASP A 57 -11.73 8.96 4.04
N THR A 58 -11.01 8.22 3.19
CA THR A 58 -11.37 8.11 1.77
C THR A 58 -12.72 7.44 1.55
N LEU A 59 -13.03 6.38 2.31
CA LEU A 59 -14.29 5.63 2.17
C LEU A 59 -15.48 6.33 2.84
N SER A 60 -15.23 7.25 3.77
CA SER A 60 -16.27 7.89 4.60
C SER A 60 -16.62 9.32 4.19
N ARG A 61 -16.40 9.68 2.91
CA ARG A 61 -16.72 11.03 2.35
C ARG A 61 -18.14 11.52 2.62
N ALA A 62 -19.10 10.60 2.80
CA ALA A 62 -20.50 10.90 3.11
C ALA A 62 -20.90 10.56 4.57
N HIS A 63 -19.96 10.60 5.51
CA HIS A 63 -20.15 10.20 6.93
C HIS A 63 -20.51 8.72 7.15
N VAL A 64 -20.47 7.91 6.10
CA VAL A 64 -20.76 6.47 6.14
C VAL A 64 -19.64 5.75 5.41
N LEU A 65 -19.02 4.79 6.08
CA LEU A 65 -18.08 3.86 5.48
C LEU A 65 -18.85 2.66 4.94
N THR A 66 -18.70 2.34 3.66
CA THR A 66 -19.28 1.13 3.09
C THR A 66 -18.20 0.06 2.95
N CYS A 67 -18.42 -1.10 3.57
CA CYS A 67 -17.51 -2.24 3.45
C CYS A 67 -17.49 -2.75 2.00
N PRO A 68 -16.32 -2.88 1.33
CA PRO A 68 -16.25 -3.34 -0.06
C PRO A 68 -16.59 -4.82 -0.25
N VAL A 69 -16.57 -5.63 0.81
CA VAL A 69 -16.85 -7.08 0.74
C VAL A 69 -18.33 -7.38 1.02
N HIS A 70 -18.85 -6.84 2.12
CA HIS A 70 -20.22 -7.14 2.57
C HIS A 70 -21.24 -6.05 2.17
N PHE A 71 -20.80 -4.93 1.61
CA PHE A 71 -21.62 -3.73 1.32
C PHE A 71 -22.35 -3.15 2.54
N VAL A 72 -21.99 -3.60 3.75
CA VAL A 72 -22.52 -3.09 5.02
C VAL A 72 -22.06 -1.65 5.22
N LYS A 73 -23.04 -0.78 5.44
CA LYS A 73 -22.84 0.64 5.75
C LYS A 73 -22.60 0.82 7.24
N THR A 74 -21.46 1.40 7.60
CA THR A 74 -21.10 1.77 8.96
C THR A 74 -21.08 3.29 9.08
N PRO A 75 -22.05 3.90 9.78
CA PRO A 75 -21.98 5.32 10.13
C PRO A 75 -20.67 5.65 10.85
N ARG A 76 -20.11 6.84 10.61
CA ARG A 76 -18.80 7.24 11.17
C ARG A 76 -18.76 7.19 12.70
N ASN A 77 -19.86 7.49 13.37
CA ASN A 77 -19.99 7.40 14.84
C ASN A 77 -20.04 5.96 15.38
N MET A 78 -20.33 4.97 14.53
CA MET A 78 -20.31 3.55 14.88
C MET A 78 -18.96 2.88 14.60
N LEU A 79 -18.03 3.57 13.94
CA LEU A 79 -16.67 3.07 13.77
C LEU A 79 -15.95 3.08 15.12
N LYS A 80 -15.44 1.92 15.52
CA LYS A 80 -14.68 1.78 16.76
C LYS A 80 -13.19 1.79 16.45
N ARG A 81 -12.42 2.63 17.14
CA ARG A 81 -10.96 2.56 17.09
C ARG A 81 -10.50 1.27 17.79
N THR A 82 -9.48 0.62 17.25
CA THR A 82 -8.89 -0.60 17.80
C THR A 82 -7.38 -0.59 17.60
N ASP A 83 -6.66 -1.12 18.58
CA ASP A 83 -5.22 -1.33 18.59
C ASP A 83 -4.85 -2.83 18.49
N HIS A 84 -5.80 -3.69 18.07
CA HIS A 84 -5.61 -5.13 17.97
C HIS A 84 -4.36 -5.50 17.15
N GLY A 85 -4.16 -4.85 16.00
CA GLY A 85 -2.98 -5.08 15.17
C GLY A 85 -1.67 -4.73 15.88
N PHE A 86 -1.65 -3.68 16.71
CA PHE A 86 -0.50 -3.33 17.52
C PHE A 86 -0.25 -4.34 18.64
N GLN A 87 -1.28 -4.68 19.44
CA GLN A 87 -1.10 -5.58 20.59
C GLN A 87 -0.62 -6.97 20.18
N GLU A 88 -1.18 -7.53 19.11
CA GLU A 88 -0.80 -8.85 18.62
C GLU A 88 0.60 -8.86 17.98
N MET A 89 1.02 -7.75 17.37
CA MET A 89 2.23 -7.74 16.55
C MET A 89 3.47 -7.15 17.23
N LYS A 90 3.33 -6.30 18.25
CA LYS A 90 4.46 -5.53 18.80
C LYS A 90 5.65 -6.40 19.22
N GLU A 91 5.39 -7.61 19.73
CA GLU A 91 6.40 -8.58 20.21
C GLU A 91 6.77 -9.63 19.16
N CYS A 92 6.07 -9.68 18.02
CA CYS A 92 6.36 -10.63 16.97
C CYS A 92 7.75 -10.39 16.36
N MET A 93 8.40 -11.48 15.94
CA MET A 93 9.70 -11.39 15.27
C MET A 93 9.55 -10.79 13.87
N ALA A 94 10.36 -9.78 13.60
CA ALA A 94 10.46 -9.08 12.33
C ALA A 94 11.92 -8.83 11.94
N GLY A 95 12.14 -8.53 10.67
CA GLY A 95 13.40 -8.11 10.08
C GLY A 95 13.22 -6.81 9.30
N CYS A 96 14.31 -6.05 9.19
CA CYS A 96 14.35 -4.86 8.35
C CYS A 96 14.26 -5.26 6.87
N ALA A 97 13.38 -4.62 6.09
CA ALA A 97 13.23 -4.90 4.65
C ALA A 97 14.18 -4.06 3.77
N TRP A 98 15.02 -3.19 4.35
CA TRP A 98 15.99 -2.44 3.57
C TRP A 98 17.09 -3.37 3.04
N ASN A 99 17.35 -3.30 1.73
CA ASN A 99 18.36 -4.15 1.08
C ASN A 99 19.73 -4.06 1.76
N GLY A 100 20.26 -5.22 2.15
CA GLY A 100 21.55 -5.33 2.82
C GLY A 100 21.53 -5.00 4.32
N CYS A 101 20.35 -4.81 4.92
CA CYS A 101 20.20 -4.79 6.37
C CYS A 101 19.90 -6.20 6.89
N THR A 102 20.55 -6.59 7.98
CA THR A 102 20.37 -7.91 8.63
C THR A 102 19.76 -7.78 10.02
N GLU A 103 19.33 -6.58 10.40
CA GLU A 103 18.72 -6.33 11.72
C GLU A 103 17.38 -7.04 11.82
N SER A 104 17.19 -7.73 12.96
CA SER A 104 15.99 -8.48 13.29
C SER A 104 15.71 -8.40 14.78
N GLY A 105 14.44 -8.43 15.16
CA GLY A 105 13.99 -8.31 16.55
C GLY A 105 12.48 -8.23 16.62
N SER A 106 11.93 -7.67 17.70
CA SER A 106 10.49 -7.41 17.79
C SER A 106 10.04 -6.39 16.73
N VAL A 107 8.78 -6.43 16.32
CA VAL A 107 8.20 -5.40 15.43
C VAL A 107 8.43 -4.01 15.99
N GLU A 108 8.23 -3.80 17.29
CA GLU A 108 8.46 -2.49 17.91
C GLU A 108 9.90 -2.01 17.74
N TYR A 109 10.89 -2.89 17.98
CA TYR A 109 12.30 -2.58 17.75
C TYR A 109 12.58 -2.28 16.28
N ILE A 110 12.08 -3.12 15.38
CA ILE A 110 12.38 -3.01 13.94
C ILE A 110 11.77 -1.76 13.33
N LEU A 111 10.56 -1.36 13.74
CA LEU A 111 9.96 -0.12 13.27
C LEU A 111 10.81 1.10 13.67
N LYS A 112 11.30 1.14 14.91
CA LYS A 112 12.24 2.19 15.38
C LYS A 112 13.58 2.14 14.64
N HIS A 113 14.09 0.93 14.37
CA HIS A 113 15.30 0.73 13.58
C HIS A 113 15.14 1.27 12.15
N CYS A 114 14.03 0.94 11.46
CA CYS A 114 13.81 1.31 10.07
C CYS A 114 13.85 2.82 9.82
N GLU A 115 13.46 3.65 10.79
CA GLU A 115 13.55 5.11 10.69
C GLU A 115 14.99 5.59 10.55
N ASN A 116 15.91 4.92 11.24
CA ASN A 116 17.33 5.26 11.37
C ASN A 116 18.27 4.26 10.69
N CYS A 117 17.71 3.36 9.87
CA CYS A 117 18.49 2.27 9.28
C CYS A 117 19.61 2.84 8.40
N PRO A 118 20.88 2.42 8.60
CA PRO A 118 21.99 2.91 7.78
C PRO A 118 21.89 2.50 6.30
N LYS A 119 21.05 1.49 6.01
CA LYS A 119 20.75 1.00 4.65
C LYS A 119 19.53 1.67 4.04
N ARG A 120 18.79 2.51 4.79
CA ARG A 120 17.69 3.31 4.24
C ARG A 120 18.26 4.19 3.12
N PRO A 121 17.71 4.14 1.89
CA PRO A 121 18.12 5.03 0.82
C PRO A 121 17.98 6.47 1.30
N ARG A 122 19.09 7.20 1.34
CA ARG A 122 19.01 8.65 1.50
C ARG A 122 18.31 9.16 0.26
N MET A 123 17.09 9.69 0.39
CA MET A 123 16.49 10.48 -0.67
C MET A 123 17.50 11.58 -1.01
N ARG A 124 18.24 11.40 -2.11
CA ARG A 124 19.02 12.48 -2.68
C ARG A 124 17.99 13.50 -3.13
N ARG A 125 17.91 14.64 -2.44
CA ARG A 125 17.19 15.83 -2.90
C ARG A 125 17.86 16.38 -4.16
N ASN A 126 17.85 15.63 -5.25
CA ASN A 126 18.21 16.12 -6.56
C ASN A 126 16.95 16.03 -7.42
N TYR A 127 16.25 17.15 -7.54
CA TYR A 127 15.29 17.36 -8.61
C TYR A 127 16.03 17.20 -9.95
N SER A 128 15.83 16.05 -10.59
CA SER A 128 16.18 15.81 -11.98
C SER A 128 15.27 14.68 -12.44
N TRP A 129 14.25 15.03 -13.22
CA TRP A 129 13.29 14.14 -13.89
C TRP A 129 13.97 13.28 -14.95
N GLN A 130 14.98 12.49 -14.56
CA GLN A 130 15.54 11.44 -15.40
C GLN A 130 15.22 10.10 -14.74
N SER A 131 14.09 9.57 -15.19
CA SER A 131 13.71 8.17 -15.31
C SER A 131 14.53 7.19 -14.49
N PHE A 132 14.02 6.85 -13.31
CA PHE A 132 14.38 5.62 -12.63
C PHE A 132 13.26 4.60 -12.91
N GLU A 133 13.58 3.57 -13.69
CA GLU A 133 12.65 2.51 -14.13
C GLU A 133 12.02 1.69 -12.97
N GLY A 134 12.39 1.98 -11.71
CA GLY A 134 11.86 1.32 -10.51
C GLY A 134 10.53 1.89 -9.96
N GLU A 135 10.06 3.05 -10.41
CA GLU A 135 8.80 3.64 -9.88
C GLU A 135 7.51 3.09 -10.53
N MET A 136 7.62 2.12 -11.44
CA MET A 136 6.44 1.57 -12.11
C MET A 136 5.65 0.57 -11.25
N GLU A 137 6.29 -0.11 -10.28
CA GLU A 137 5.62 -1.14 -9.46
C GLU A 137 4.84 -0.57 -8.26
N ASP A 138 5.24 0.58 -7.73
CA ASP A 138 4.52 1.25 -6.63
C ASP A 138 3.20 1.89 -7.11
N ASN A 139 3.11 2.21 -8.40
CA ASN A 139 1.89 2.73 -9.01
C ASN A 139 0.85 1.63 -9.32
N LEU A 140 1.22 0.35 -9.31
CA LEU A 140 0.27 -0.75 -9.53
C LEU A 140 -0.55 -1.05 -8.26
N HIS A 141 0.05 -0.86 -7.08
CA HIS A 141 -0.57 -1.22 -5.79
C HIS A 141 -1.50 -0.14 -5.22
N SER A 142 -1.58 1.04 -5.85
CA SER A 142 -2.40 2.16 -5.39
C SER A 142 -3.81 2.22 -6.01
N GLY A 143 -4.20 1.25 -6.84
CA GLY A 143 -5.56 1.17 -7.40
C GLY A 143 -5.99 2.41 -8.22
N LEU A 144 -5.05 3.28 -8.58
CA LEU A 144 -5.26 4.37 -9.51
C LEU A 144 -5.15 3.80 -10.91
N VAL A 145 -6.25 3.22 -11.39
CA VAL A 145 -6.45 3.05 -12.82
C VAL A 145 -6.35 4.45 -13.43
N LYS A 146 -5.24 4.76 -14.10
CA LYS A 146 -5.16 5.92 -14.98
C LYS A 146 -6.29 5.74 -15.98
N ILE A 147 -7.36 6.52 -15.84
CA ILE A 147 -8.30 6.73 -16.93
C ILE A 147 -7.49 7.42 -18.00
N ILE A 148 -6.96 6.64 -18.93
CA ILE A 148 -6.38 7.14 -20.16
C ILE A 148 -7.54 7.85 -20.85
N LYS A 149 -7.54 9.19 -20.83
CA LYS A 149 -8.43 9.95 -21.70
C LYS A 149 -8.14 9.47 -23.13
N PRO A 150 -9.13 9.00 -23.89
CA PRO A 150 -8.91 8.73 -25.29
C PRO A 150 -8.40 10.00 -25.96
N TYR A 151 -7.39 9.84 -26.81
CA TYR A 151 -6.80 10.94 -27.58
C TYR A 151 -7.92 11.68 -28.31
N SER A 152 -8.08 12.98 -28.04
CA SER A 152 -8.98 13.83 -28.81
C SER A 152 -8.44 13.97 -30.23
N PRO A 153 -9.27 13.78 -31.27
CA PRO A 153 -8.80 13.77 -32.65
C PRO A 153 -8.64 15.20 -33.14
N SER A 154 -7.42 15.73 -33.08
CA SER A 154 -6.98 16.85 -33.91
C SER A 154 -5.52 16.62 -34.30
N SER A 155 -5.35 15.72 -35.28
CA SER A 155 -4.39 15.69 -36.40
C SER A 155 -3.10 16.54 -36.32
N PRO A 156 -1.94 16.05 -36.80
CA PRO A 156 -1.83 15.61 -38.19
C PRO A 156 -1.16 14.26 -38.45
N LYS A 157 -1.70 13.62 -39.49
CA LYS A 157 -1.20 12.53 -40.34
C LYS A 157 0.27 12.16 -40.11
N VAL A 158 0.47 11.01 -39.48
CA VAL A 158 1.66 10.19 -39.69
C VAL A 158 1.21 9.03 -40.57
N GLU A 159 1.67 9.03 -41.81
CA GLU A 159 1.61 7.85 -42.67
C GLU A 159 2.51 6.77 -42.06
N THR A 160 1.88 5.83 -41.37
CA THR A 160 2.48 4.55 -41.01
C THR A 160 1.68 3.47 -41.70
N SER A 161 2.28 2.92 -42.76
CA SER A 161 1.85 1.72 -43.46
C SER A 161 1.57 0.59 -42.46
N HIS A 162 0.34 0.09 -42.43
CA HIS A 162 -0.03 -1.06 -41.61
C HIS A 162 0.57 -2.35 -42.21
N PRO A 163 1.23 -3.20 -41.41
CA PRO A 163 1.60 -4.53 -41.84
C PRO A 163 0.36 -5.39 -41.71
N LEU A 164 -0.40 -5.56 -42.80
CA LEU A 164 -1.35 -6.65 -43.10
C LEU A 164 -2.13 -6.25 -44.37
N GLU A 165 -1.43 -6.11 -45.50
CA GLU A 165 -2.05 -6.21 -46.82
C GLU A 165 -2.02 -7.68 -47.26
N PHE A 166 -3.18 -8.26 -47.54
CA PHE A 166 -3.28 -9.55 -48.22
C PHE A 166 -3.42 -9.28 -49.73
N PRO A 167 -2.63 -9.93 -50.60
CA PRO A 167 -2.70 -9.69 -52.03
C PRO A 167 -3.98 -10.31 -52.61
N VAL A 168 -4.77 -9.49 -53.32
CA VAL A 168 -5.82 -9.99 -54.21
C VAL A 168 -5.12 -10.45 -55.50
N LEU A 169 -5.10 -11.77 -55.72
CA LEU A 169 -4.68 -12.37 -56.99
C LEU A 169 -5.82 -12.20 -58.01
N HIS A 170 -5.46 -11.74 -59.20
CA HIS A 170 -6.31 -11.67 -60.39
C HIS A 170 -6.78 -13.05 -60.85
#